data_AF-V6ITT2-F1
#
_entry.id   AF-V6ITT2-F1
#
_cell.length_a   1.000
_cell.length_b   1.000
_cell.length_c   1.000
_cell.angle_alpha   90.00
_cell.angle_beta   90.00
_cell.angle_gamma   90.00
#
_symmetry.space_group_name_H-M   'P 1'
#
loop_
_entity.id
_entity.type
_entity.pdbx_description
1 polymer ?
#
loop_
_entity_poly.entity_id
_entity_poly.type
_entity_poly.pdbx_seq_one_letter_code
_entity_poly.pdbx_strand_id
1 'polypeptide(L)'
;MAMQEQVPAEETCLICGRHEVEGIHICNQLICDSCQKKIVETEVTDWKYKYYMNKLAKLRLNLTQCTKEANVIHAGTGGEAGKH
;
A
#
# COMPACT_ATOMS: atom_id res chain seq x y z
N MET A 1 -40.89 -13.81 -9.24
CA MET A 1 -40.43 -12.71 -8.38
C MET A 1 -39.35 -13.27 -7.48
N ALA A 2 -38.10 -13.32 -7.95
CA ALA A 2 -36.97 -13.75 -7.12
C ALA A 2 -36.14 -12.50 -6.84
N MET A 3 -36.30 -11.98 -5.63
CA MET A 3 -35.54 -10.88 -5.09
C MET A 3 -34.18 -11.46 -4.73
N GLN A 4 -33.17 -11.23 -5.56
CA GLN A 4 -31.79 -11.57 -5.20
C GLN A 4 -31.33 -10.53 -4.17
N GLU A 5 -31.59 -10.85 -2.90
CA GLU A 5 -30.95 -10.23 -1.74
C GLU A 5 -29.44 -10.36 -1.95
N GLN A 6 -28.81 -9.26 -2.36
CA GLN A 6 -27.37 -9.20 -2.47
C GLN A 6 -26.83 -9.14 -1.05
N VAL A 7 -26.50 -10.31 -0.49
CA VAL A 7 -25.75 -10.44 0.74
C VAL A 7 -24.53 -9.54 0.59
N PRO A 8 -24.36 -8.49 1.41
CA PRO A 8 -23.16 -7.67 1.33
C PRO A 8 -21.99 -8.61 1.60
N ALA A 9 -21.17 -8.83 0.57
CA ALA A 9 -19.95 -9.58 0.72
C ALA A 9 -19.15 -8.88 1.82
N GLU A 10 -18.99 -9.55 2.96
CA GLU A 10 -18.19 -9.06 4.06
C GLU A 10 -16.74 -8.91 3.58
N GLU A 11 -16.38 -7.71 3.15
CA GLU A 11 -15.05 -7.41 2.64
C GLU A 11 -14.09 -7.18 3.80
N THR A 12 -12.85 -7.62 3.63
CA THR A 12 -11.82 -7.46 4.65
C THR A 12 -11.09 -6.13 4.46
N CYS A 13 -11.01 -5.33 5.52
CA CYS A 13 -10.26 -4.08 5.51
C CYS A 13 -8.76 -4.33 5.29
N LEU A 14 -8.15 -3.68 4.30
CA LEU A 14 -6.73 -3.89 3.96
C LEU A 14 -5.74 -3.35 5.01
N ILE A 15 -6.20 -2.41 5.85
CA ILE A 15 -5.38 -1.77 6.88
C ILE A 15 -5.36 -2.64 8.15
N CYS A 16 -6.53 -2.97 8.69
CA CYS A 16 -6.68 -3.66 9.98
C CYS A 16 -7.02 -5.16 9.85
N GLY A 17 -7.42 -5.65 8.68
CA GLY A 17 -7.75 -7.05 8.44
C GLY A 17 -9.10 -7.51 8.99
N ARG A 18 -9.99 -6.59 9.38
CA ARG A 18 -11.33 -6.93 9.89
C ARG A 18 -12.36 -7.01 8.77
N HIS A 19 -13.31 -7.93 8.90
CA HIS A 19 -14.50 -8.02 8.05
C HIS A 19 -15.43 -6.87 8.43
N GLU A 20 -15.60 -5.92 7.52
CA GLU A 20 -16.48 -4.76 7.69
C GLU A 20 -17.26 -4.57 6.39
N VAL A 21 -18.49 -4.08 6.49
CA VAL A 21 -19.34 -3.81 5.30
C VAL A 21 -19.28 -2.33 4.92
N GLU A 22 -18.82 -1.48 5.84
CA GLU A 22 -18.86 -0.03 5.73
C GLU A 22 -17.46 0.56 5.56
N GLY A 23 -17.32 1.44 4.56
CA GLY A 23 -16.09 2.18 4.30
C GLY A 23 -15.89 2.51 2.82
N ILE A 24 -14.65 2.88 2.48
CA ILE A 24 -14.24 3.19 1.11
C ILE A 24 -13.79 1.91 0.41
N HIS A 25 -14.44 1.56 -0.69
CA HIS A 25 -14.05 0.46 -1.56
C HIS A 25 -13.17 0.98 -2.71
N ILE A 26 -11.95 0.45 -2.84
CA ILE A 26 -10.97 0.82 -3.86
C ILE A 26 -10.62 -0.43 -4.67
N CYS A 27 -11.12 -0.52 -5.90
CA CYS A 27 -11.00 -1.68 -6.80
C CYS A 27 -11.57 -2.97 -6.18
N ASN A 28 -10.73 -3.76 -5.51
CA ASN A 28 -11.06 -5.05 -4.89
C ASN A 28 -10.62 -5.10 -3.42
N GLN A 29 -10.51 -3.94 -2.78
CA GLN A 29 -10.03 -3.79 -1.41
C GLN A 29 -10.90 -2.79 -0.67
N LEU A 30 -11.24 -3.09 0.58
CA LEU A 30 -11.99 -2.21 1.46
C LEU A 30 -11.06 -1.49 2.44
N ILE A 31 -11.35 -0.22 2.74
CA ILE A 31 -10.82 0.52 3.88
C ILE A 31 -12.01 0.90 4.76
N CYS A 32 -12.09 0.33 5.96
CA CYS A 32 -13.17 0.64 6.87
C CYS A 32 -13.15 2.09 7.38
N ASP A 33 -14.30 2.58 7.87
CA ASP A 33 -14.46 3.95 8.34
C ASP A 33 -13.42 4.35 9.41
N SER A 34 -13.21 3.46 10.37
CA SER A 34 -12.21 3.67 11.42
C SER A 34 -10.79 3.83 10.88
N CYS A 35 -10.44 3.13 9.80
CA CYS A 35 -9.13 3.19 9.20
C CYS A 35 -8.95 4.43 8.34
N GLN A 36 -9.95 4.83 7.55
CA GLN A 36 -9.87 6.09 6.80
C GLN A 36 -9.73 7.28 7.73
N LYS A 37 -10.50 7.32 8.83
CA LYS A 37 -10.49 8.42 9.77
C LYS A 37 -9.13 8.55 10.44
N LYS A 38 -8.55 7.42 10.87
CA LYS A 38 -7.17 7.40 11.39
C LYS A 38 -6.15 7.91 10.40
N ILE A 39 -6.27 7.56 9.11
CA ILE A 39 -5.33 8.04 8.09
C ILE A 39 -5.43 9.56 7.94
N VAL A 40 -6.66 10.10 7.89
CA VAL A 40 -6.91 11.55 7.78
C VAL A 40 -6.50 12.31 9.05
N GLU A 41 -6.70 11.72 10.23
CA GLU A 41 -6.30 12.29 11.52
C GLU A 41 -4.79 12.12 11.80
N THR A 42 -4.09 11.23 11.10
CA THR A 42 -2.66 11.02 11.31
C THR A 42 -1.88 12.16 10.66
N GLU A 43 -1.17 12.93 11.47
CA GLU A 43 -0.27 13.96 10.96
C GLU A 43 0.85 13.36 10.10
N VAL A 44 1.17 14.02 9.00
CA VAL A 44 2.21 13.62 8.04
C VAL A 44 3.63 13.55 8.64
N THR A 45 3.82 14.18 9.80
CA THR A 45 5.04 14.21 10.61
C THR A 45 5.21 12.98 11.49
N ASP A 46 4.14 12.21 11.72
CA ASP A 46 4.18 11.01 12.55
C ASP A 46 4.70 9.80 11.75
N TRP A 47 5.51 8.96 12.40
CA TRP A 47 6.01 7.69 11.84
C TRP A 47 4.85 6.75 11.42
N LYS A 48 3.67 6.91 12.01
CA LYS A 48 2.44 6.20 11.64
C LYS A 48 1.97 6.52 10.22
N TYR A 49 2.23 7.73 9.72
CA TYR A 49 1.86 8.07 8.34
C TYR A 49 2.59 7.16 7.34
N LYS A 50 3.87 6.86 7.57
CA LYS A 50 4.64 5.91 6.74
C LYS A 50 4.04 4.50 6.76
N TYR A 51 3.52 4.06 7.90
CA TYR A 51 2.87 2.75 8.01
C TYR A 51 1.61 2.68 7.13
N TYR A 52 0.75 3.69 7.21
CA TYR A 52 -0.47 3.74 6.39
C TYR A 52 -0.14 3.90 4.90
N MET A 53 0.85 4.71 4.55
CA MET A 53 1.34 4.84 3.18
C MET A 53 1.88 3.52 2.62
N ASN A 54 2.63 2.73 3.39
CA ASN A 54 3.10 1.42 2.93
C ASN A 54 1.94 0.46 2.66
N LYS A 55 0.91 0.49 3.51
CA LYS A 55 -0.31 -0.32 3.32
C LYS A 55 -1.11 0.13 2.10
N LEU A 56 -1.28 1.44 1.91
CA LEU A 56 -1.94 2.01 0.72
C LEU A 56 -1.13 1.79 -0.56
N ALA A 57 0.19 1.79 -0.50
CA ALA A 57 1.05 1.46 -1.64
C ALA A 57 0.89 0.00 -2.11
N LYS A 58 0.36 -0.89 -1.27
CA LYS A 58 -0.02 -2.26 -1.68
C LYS A 58 -1.31 -2.29 -2.49
N LEU A 59 -2.10 -1.21 -2.51
CA LEU A 59 -3.19 -1.05 -3.47
C LEU A 59 -2.56 -0.98 -4.86
N ARG A 60 -2.55 -2.12 -5.56
CA ARG A 60 -2.12 -2.19 -6.94
C ARG A 60 -3.19 -1.59 -7.84
N LEU A 61 -3.22 -0.26 -7.89
CA LEU A 61 -3.80 0.46 -9.01
C LEU A 61 -2.87 0.17 -10.19
N ASN A 62 -3.32 -0.64 -11.16
CA ASN A 62 -2.53 -1.08 -12.32
C ASN A 62 -2.24 0.08 -13.29
N LEU A 63 -1.59 1.13 -12.81
CA LEU A 63 -1.33 2.38 -13.54
C LEU A 63 0.17 2.75 -13.56
N THR A 64 1.08 1.91 -13.02
CA THR A 64 2.52 2.21 -13.12
C THR A 64 3.38 0.95 -13.04
N GLN A 65 3.71 0.36 -14.19
CA GLN A 65 4.92 -0.44 -14.33
C GLN A 65 6.08 0.48 -14.72
N CYS A 66 6.76 1.03 -13.72
CA CYS A 66 8.16 1.42 -13.84
C CYS A 66 8.78 1.57 -12.44
N THR A 67 8.74 0.51 -11.62
CA THR A 67 9.50 0.49 -10.37
C THR A 67 10.92 0.03 -10.64
N LYS A 68 11.74 1.05 -10.86
CA LYS A 68 13.21 1.16 -10.84
C LYS A 68 13.94 -0.01 -10.18
N GLU A 69 14.76 -0.67 -10.98
CA GLU A 69 15.71 -1.70 -10.57
C GLU A 69 16.75 -1.13 -9.58
N ALA A 70 16.98 -1.94 -8.55
CA ALA A 70 18.07 -1.98 -7.59
C ALA A 70 19.13 -0.85 -7.61
N ASN A 71 19.19 -0.13 -6.49
CA ASN A 71 20.42 0.50 -5.98
C ASN A 71 21.46 -0.59 -5.68
N VAL A 72 22.30 -0.94 -6.67
CA VAL A 72 23.54 -1.71 -6.44
C VAL A 72 24.70 -0.71 -6.38
N ILE A 73 25.12 -0.39 -5.16
CA ILE A 73 26.40 0.28 -4.93
C ILE A 73 27.49 -0.77 -5.14
N HIS A 74 28.16 -0.74 -6.30
CA HIS A 74 29.37 -1.53 -6.50
C HIS A 74 30.56 -0.76 -5.93
N ALA A 75 30.96 -1.10 -4.70
CA ALA A 75 32.23 -0.72 -4.14
C ALA A 75 33.32 -1.61 -4.74
N GLY A 76 34.12 -1.05 -5.65
CA GLY A 76 35.29 -1.71 -6.24
C GLY A 76 36.52 -0.83 -6.12
N THR A 77 37.30 -1.04 -5.06
CA THR A 77 38.67 -0.55 -4.91
C THR A 77 39.61 -1.36 -5.81
N GLY A 78 40.44 -0.69 -6.61
CA GLY A 78 41.50 -1.33 -7.39
C GLY A 78 42.38 -0.28 -8.05
N GLY A 79 43.44 0.14 -7.35
CA GLY A 79 44.54 0.86 -7.96
C GLY A 79 45.49 -0.15 -8.60
N GLU A 80 45.86 0.05 -9.86
CA GLU A 80 46.99 -0.63 -10.48
C GLU A 80 47.91 0.41 -11.11
N ALA A 81 49.11 0.49 -10.53
CA ALA A 81 50.25 1.21 -11.05
C ALA A 81 50.88 0.40 -12.19
N GLY A 82 51.30 1.08 -13.27
CA GLY A 82 52.03 0.41 -14.34
C GLY A 82 52.42 1.34 -15.49
N LYS A 83 53.52 2.07 -15.32
CA LYS A 83 54.30 2.68 -16.40
C LYS A 83 54.83 1.58 -17.33
N HIS A 84 54.77 1.81 -18.64
CA HIS A 84 55.86 1.50 -19.57
C HIS A 84 55.82 2.50 -20.72
#